data_AF-A0A392QAZ0-F1
#
_entry.id   AF-A0A392QAZ0-F1
#
_cell.length_a   1.000
_cell.length_b   1.000
_cell.length_c   1.000
_cell.angle_alpha   90.00
_cell.angle_beta   90.00
_cell.angle_gamma   90.00
#
_symmetry.space_group_name_H-M   'P 1'
#
loop_
_entity.id
_entity.type
_entity.pdbx_description
1 polymer ?
#
loop_
_entity_poly.entity_id
_entity_poly.type
_entity_poly.pdbx_seq_one_letter_code
_entity_poly.pdbx_strand_id
1 'polypeptide(L)' 'MGSWVEGHWLWDLKWRRDFFVWELNLLERLHEILDGSTISTSDDSWCWKHDPSGYYSVKSAFLAISRSTGDDVIFSV' A
#
# COMPACT_ATOMS: atom_id res chain seq x y z
N MET A 1 2.95 15.97 2.20
CA MET A 1 2.90 14.84 1.25
C MET A 1 2.74 15.43 -0.14
N GLY A 2 3.35 14.77 -1.12
CA GLY A 2 3.84 15.35 -2.37
C GLY A 2 2.86 15.82 -3.43
N SER A 3 3.42 16.09 -4.61
CA SER A 3 2.68 16.43 -5.81
C SER A 3 3.31 15.79 -7.05
N TRP A 4 2.51 15.61 -8.10
CA TRP A 4 2.99 15.24 -9.41
C TRP A 4 3.57 16.46 -10.12
N VAL A 5 4.82 16.35 -10.57
CA VAL A 5 5.51 17.38 -11.36
C VAL A 5 6.17 16.68 -12.55
N GLU A 6 5.83 17.11 -13.76
CA GLU A 6 6.40 16.56 -15.01
C GLU A 6 6.32 15.02 -15.11
N GLY A 7 5.21 14.43 -14.65
CA GLY A 7 4.99 12.99 -14.70
C GLY A 7 5.76 12.18 -13.65
N HIS A 8 6.39 12.84 -12.68
CA HIS A 8 7.08 12.20 -11.55
C HIS A 8 6.45 12.63 -10.23
N TRP A 9 6.37 11.70 -9.28
CA TRP A 9 5.91 12.01 -7.94
C TRP A 9 7.04 12.63 -7.12
N LEU A 10 6.82 13.84 -6.60
CA LEU A 10 7.77 14.53 -5.74
C LEU A 10 7.25 14.57 -4.31
N TRP A 11 7.99 13.96 -3.39
CA TRP A 11 7.65 13.94 -1.96
C TRP A 11 7.89 15.31 -1.29
N ASP A 12 6.85 15.90 -0.70
CA ASP A 12 6.95 17.07 0.20
C ASP A 12 6.62 16.64 1.64
N LEU A 13 7.57 15.99 2.32
CA LEU A 13 7.38 15.51 3.69
C LEU A 13 7.65 16.63 4.70
N LYS A 14 6.65 16.92 5.54
CA LYS A 14 6.75 17.94 6.59
C LYS A 14 6.68 17.28 7.96
N TRP A 15 7.64 17.63 8.80
CA TRP A 15 7.81 17.04 10.13
C TRP A 15 7.29 17.98 11.20
N ARG A 16 6.65 17.42 12.24
CA ARG A 16 6.09 18.22 13.34
C ARG A 16 7.16 18.91 14.18
N ARG A 17 8.36 18.34 14.23
CA ARG A 17 9.53 18.84 14.98
C ARG A 17 10.79 18.53 14.21
N ASP A 18 11.88 19.17 14.62
CA ASP A 18 13.22 18.82 14.16
C ASP A 18 13.60 17.41 14.61
N PHE A 19 14.48 16.81 13.82
CA PHE A 19 15.03 15.49 14.09
C PHE A 19 16.13 15.55 15.12
N PHE A 20 16.18 14.52 15.97
CA PHE A 20 17.40 14.23 16.71
C PHE A 20 18.45 13.65 15.77
N VAL A 21 19.73 13.80 16.11
CA VAL A 21 20.85 13.29 15.30
C VAL A 21 20.69 11.80 14.96
N TRP A 22 20.20 11.00 15.91
CA TRP A 22 19.99 9.56 15.70
C TRP A 22 18.83 9.25 14.74
N GLU A 23 17.88 10.15 14.55
CA GLU A 23 16.76 9.98 13.62
C GLU A 23 17.16 10.28 12.17
N LEU A 24 18.27 10.98 11.94
CA LEU A 24 18.74 11.29 10.59
C LEU A 24 19.02 10.03 9.76
N ASN A 25 19.57 8.99 10.39
CA ASN A 25 19.77 7.69 9.73
C ASN A 25 18.43 6.99 9.41
N LEU A 26 17.37 7.23 10.19
CA LEU A 26 16.03 6.71 9.85
C LEU A 26 15.42 7.49 8.68
N LEU A 27 15.65 8.80 8.63
CA LEU A 27 15.22 9.66 7.54
C LEU A 27 15.91 9.26 6.23
N GLU A 28 17.21 9.01 6.24
CA GLU A 28 17.97 8.55 5.08
C GLU A 28 17.41 7.23 4.52
N ARG A 29 17.18 6.24 5.40
CA ARG A 29 16.54 4.97 5.01
C ARG A 29 15.13 5.16 4.45
N LEU A 30 14.38 6.11 5.00
CA LEU A 30 13.06 6.44 4.46
C LEU A 30 13.20 6.98 3.03
N HIS A 31 14.15 7.88 2.76
CA HIS A 31 14.39 8.39 1.41
C HIS A 31 14.75 7.28 0.43
N GLU A 32 15.62 6.34 0.81
CA GLU A 32 15.96 5.18 -0.04
C GLU A 32 14.73 4.34 -0.42
N ILE A 33 13.83 4.11 0.55
CA ILE A 33 12.58 3.37 0.32
C ILE A 33 11.64 4.15 -0.62
N LEU A 34 11.54 5.46 -0.41
CA LEU A 34 10.65 6.32 -1.19
C LEU A 34 11.13 6.51 -2.62
N ASP A 35 12.43 6.63 -2.85
CA ASP A 35 13.02 6.75 -4.19
C ASP A 35 12.87 5.44 -4.98
N GLY A 36 12.91 4.30 -4.30
CA GLY A 36 12.62 2.99 -4.92
C GLY A 36 11.12 2.75 -5.17
N SER A 37 10.23 3.54 -4.57
CA SER A 37 8.79 3.35 -4.68
C SER A 37 8.23 4.01 -5.95
N THR A 38 7.54 3.23 -6.78
CA THR A 38 6.80 3.77 -7.93
C THR A 38 5.40 4.12 -7.49
N ILE A 39 5.07 5.41 -7.46
CA ILE A 39 3.69 5.87 -7.27
C ILE A 39 2.97 5.76 -8.60
N SER A 40 1.80 5.11 -8.61
CA SER A 40 0.95 5.05 -9.79
C SER A 40 0.03 6.26 -9.86
N THR A 41 -0.30 6.71 -11.08
CA THR A 41 -1.39 7.67 -11.32
C THR A 41 -2.74 6.98 -11.46
N SER A 42 -2.77 5.64 -11.49
CA SER A 42 -4.02 4.88 -11.49
C SER A 42 -4.74 5.05 -10.16
N ASP A 43 -6.07 5.18 -10.23
CA ASP A 43 -6.89 5.16 -9.03
C ASP A 43 -6.70 3.83 -8.28
N ASP A 44 -6.66 3.93 -6.95
CA ASP A 44 -6.68 2.76 -6.09
C ASP A 44 -7.96 1.97 -6.34
N SER A 45 -7.83 0.64 -6.43
CA SER A 45 -8.95 -0.25 -6.68
C SER A 45 -8.93 -1.40 -5.70
N TRP A 46 -10.14 -1.87 -5.38
CA TRP A 46 -10.34 -3.03 -4.53
C TRP A 46 -10.18 -4.29 -5.37
N CYS A 47 -9.33 -5.22 -4.90
CA CYS A 47 -9.16 -6.51 -5.53
C CYS A 47 -9.62 -7.64 -4.61
N TRP A 48 -10.41 -8.56 -5.15
CA TRP A 48 -10.82 -9.78 -4.47
C TRP A 48 -9.68 -10.79 -4.50
N LYS A 49 -8.93 -10.88 -3.40
CA LYS A 49 -7.72 -11.71 -3.28
C LYS A 49 -7.93 -13.21 -3.53
N HIS A 50 -9.17 -13.70 -3.42
CA HIS A 50 -9.49 -15.13 -3.61
C HIS A 50 -9.95 -15.48 -5.03
N ASP A 51 -9.80 -14.56 -5.99
CA ASP A 51 -9.99 -14.85 -7.41
C ASP A 51 -8.89 -14.17 -8.24
N PRO A 52 -8.20 -14.89 -9.14
CA PRO A 52 -7.15 -14.30 -9.98
C PRO A 52 -7.63 -13.15 -10.88
N SER A 53 -8.92 -13.08 -11.19
CA SER A 53 -9.49 -11.96 -11.93
C SER A 53 -9.56 -10.67 -11.11
N GLY A 54 -9.39 -10.75 -9.78
CA GLY A 54 -9.56 -9.63 -8.85
C GLY A 54 -11.02 -9.25 -8.62
N TYR A 55 -11.99 -9.90 -9.28
CA TYR A 55 -13.40 -9.61 -9.10
C TYR A 55 -14.05 -10.52 -8.07
N TYR A 56 -14.93 -9.94 -7.27
CA TYR A 56 -15.75 -10.68 -6.34
C TYR A 56 -16.83 -11.49 -7.08
N SER A 57 -17.07 -12.73 -6.62
CA SER A 57 -18.25 -13.50 -7.00
C SER A 57 -18.74 -14.33 -5.81
N VAL A 58 -20.04 -14.64 -5.78
CA VAL A 58 -20.62 -15.51 -4.73
C VAL A 58 -19.94 -16.88 -4.70
N LYS A 59 -19.58 -17.42 -5.86
CA LYS A 59 -18.88 -18.71 -5.99
C LYS A 59 -17.49 -18.66 -5.37
N SER A 60 -16.67 -17.65 -5.72
CA SER A 60 -15.31 -17.53 -5.19
C SER A 60 -15.31 -17.22 -3.70
N ALA A 61 -16.27 -16.43 -3.22
CA ALA A 61 -16.51 -16.22 -1.79
C ALA A 61 -16.86 -17.50 -1.03
N PHE A 62 -17.82 -18.27 -1.54
CA PHE A 62 -18.21 -19.54 -0.92
C PHE A 62 -17.04 -20.55 -0.89
N LEU A 63 -16.25 -20.61 -1.97
CA LEU A 63 -15.05 -21.44 -2.01
C LEU A 63 -13.97 -20.98 -1.02
N ALA A 64 -13.79 -19.66 -0.86
CA ALA A 64 -12.86 -19.11 0.12
C ALA A 64 -13.28 -19.48 1.55
N ILE A 65 -14.57 -19.30 1.88
CA ILE A 65 -15.13 -19.62 3.21
C ILE A 65 -15.12 -21.13 3.48
N SER A 66 -15.44 -21.97 2.49
CA SER A 66 -15.44 -23.43 2.69
C SER A 66 -14.03 -24.02 2.85
N ARG A 67 -12.99 -23.29 2.43
CA ARG A 67 -11.59 -23.67 2.59
C ARG A 67 -10.90 -23.00 3.77
N SER A 68 -11.51 -21.96 4.34
CA SER A 68 -10.93 -21.23 5.47
C SER A 68 -10.91 -22.10 6.71
N THR A 69 -9.75 -22.22 7.34
CA THR A 69 -9.66 -22.70 8.72
C THR A 69 -9.91 -21.52 9.67
N GLY A 70 -10.31 -21.76 10.92
CA GLY A 70 -10.97 -20.78 11.79
C GLY A 70 -10.28 -19.42 12.01
N ASP A 71 -9.01 -19.27 11.60
CA ASP A 71 -8.20 -18.06 11.78
C ASP A 71 -8.00 -17.24 10.48
N ASP A 72 -8.48 -17.71 9.33
CA ASP A 72 -8.27 -17.02 8.05
C ASP A 72 -9.24 -15.83 7.87
N VAL A 73 -8.69 -14.61 7.78
CA VAL A 73 -9.48 -13.41 7.45
C VAL A 73 -9.83 -13.41 5.97
N ILE A 74 -11.06 -13.78 5.65
CA ILE A 74 -11.56 -13.89 4.26
C ILE A 74 -11.95 -12.51 3.68
N PHE A 75 -12.47 -11.62 4.51
CA PHE A 75 -12.82 -10.26 4.12
C PHE A 75 -11.94 -9.29 4.90
N SER A 76 -11.09 -8.56 4.18
CA SER A 76 -10.31 -7.44 4.72
C SER A 76 -10.77 -6.16 4.02
N VAL A 77 -11.09 -5.16 4.83
CA VAL A 77 -11.37 -3.77 4.42
C VAL A 77 -10.05 -3.02 4.37
#